data_AF-A0A453GRF0-F1
#
_entry.id   AF-A0A453GRF0-F1
#
_cell.length_a   1.000
_cell.length_b   1.000
_cell.length_c   1.000
_cell.angle_alpha   90.00
_cell.angle_beta   90.00
_cell.angle_gamma   90.00
#
_symmetry.space_group_name_H-M   'P 1'
#
loop_
_entity.id
_entity.type
_entity.pdbx_description
1 polymer ?
#
loop_
_entity_poly.entity_id
_entity_poly.type
_entity_poly.pdbx_seq_one_letter_code
_entity_poly.pdbx_strand_id
1 'polypeptide(L)'
;MPSVFYVVVNLLLVALCSQLAGLLESIIAEGKCPQELSMKDLYIKLLLPGSIPKLQVLILKVKESSFIAEEQAWASVRDIVTQCFKRHHVKPSQASEDFISCIGILTENTQALLEDHPDQWDNMKKGAFLMESYSYSQQVSHMVNASELKWPVEEDGVTTPVLLSDLIRYGEKHARYDKEFPSNYVRLLRNSYKHFKDLPEHIKQKLGGNTDGLIQQVEKWSPRIWHILYVALHMPRK
;
A
#
# COMPACT_ATOMS: atom_id res chain seq x y z
N MET A 1 2.91 -4.98 -20.90
CA MET A 1 2.68 -6.25 -20.16
C MET A 1 3.89 -6.50 -19.29
N PRO A 2 3.75 -6.59 -17.96
CA PRO A 2 4.86 -7.07 -17.12
C PRO A 2 5.24 -8.50 -17.55
N SER A 3 6.53 -8.81 -17.60
CA SER A 3 6.99 -10.15 -17.99
C SER A 3 6.49 -11.19 -16.97
N VAL A 4 6.16 -12.39 -17.43
CA VAL A 4 5.74 -13.51 -16.56
C VAL A 4 6.77 -13.76 -15.46
N PHE A 5 8.04 -13.56 -15.76
CA PHE A 5 9.14 -13.63 -14.78
C PHE A 5 9.00 -12.58 -13.67
N TYR A 6 8.63 -11.34 -14.00
CA TYR A 6 8.39 -10.28 -13.03
C TYR A 6 7.21 -10.60 -12.10
N VAL A 7 6.14 -11.20 -12.64
CA VAL A 7 4.97 -11.62 -11.85
C VAL A 7 5.32 -12.74 -10.88
N VAL A 8 6.07 -13.75 -11.32
CA VAL A 8 6.49 -14.88 -10.46
C VAL A 8 7.45 -14.44 -9.36
N VAL A 9 8.42 -13.57 -9.68
CA VAL A 9 9.35 -13.03 -8.69
C VAL A 9 8.61 -12.15 -7.67
N ASN A 10 7.63 -11.35 -8.12
CA ASN A 10 6.83 -10.52 -7.22
C ASN A 10 5.99 -11.38 -6.25
N LEU A 11 5.29 -12.41 -6.76
CA LEU A 11 4.50 -13.32 -5.92
C LEU A 11 5.34 -14.07 -4.88
N LEU A 12 6.53 -14.55 -5.27
CA LEU A 12 7.44 -15.22 -4.34
C LEU A 12 8.00 -14.27 -3.29
N LEU A 13 8.30 -13.03 -3.69
CA LEU A 13 8.81 -12.03 -2.75
C LEU A 13 7.75 -11.61 -1.73
N VAL A 14 6.51 -11.36 -2.17
CA VAL A 14 5.39 -11.03 -1.26
C VAL A 14 5.16 -12.19 -0.27
N ALA A 15 5.16 -13.44 -0.75
CA ALA A 15 5.01 -14.61 0.11
C ALA A 15 6.15 -14.74 1.14
N LEU A 16 7.40 -14.52 0.71
CA LEU A 16 8.56 -14.52 1.61
C LEU A 16 8.42 -13.44 2.70
N CYS A 17 8.11 -12.21 2.30
CA CYS A 17 7.97 -11.07 3.21
C CYS A 17 6.85 -11.30 4.23
N SER A 18 5.72 -11.82 3.76
CA SER A 18 4.57 -12.11 4.61
C SER A 18 4.88 -13.21 5.63
N GLN A 19 5.57 -14.29 5.21
CA GLN A 19 6.00 -15.35 6.13
C GLN A 19 7.03 -14.84 7.16
N LEU A 20 7.96 -13.99 6.76
CA LEU A 20 8.92 -13.37 7.68
C LEU A 20 8.26 -12.41 8.65
N ALA A 21 7.30 -11.61 8.18
CA ALA A 21 6.52 -10.73 9.03
C ALA A 21 5.73 -11.52 10.08
N GLY A 22 4.98 -12.54 9.66
CA GLY A 22 4.20 -13.38 10.57
C GLY A 22 5.04 -14.10 11.62
N LEU A 23 6.23 -14.57 11.23
CA LEU A 23 7.20 -15.15 12.16
C LEU A 23 7.66 -14.12 13.19
N LEU A 24 8.06 -12.93 12.73
CA LEU A 24 8.57 -11.90 13.63
C LEU A 24 7.48 -11.39 14.58
N GLU A 25 6.26 -11.17 14.09
CA GLU A 25 5.10 -10.83 14.92
C GLU A 25 4.83 -11.88 16.00
N SER A 26 4.92 -13.16 15.64
CA SER A 26 4.73 -14.26 16.61
C SER A 26 5.80 -14.25 17.71
N ILE A 27 7.05 -13.87 17.40
CA ILE A 27 8.13 -13.82 18.39
C ILE A 27 8.01 -12.58 19.28
N ILE A 28 7.63 -11.44 18.69
CA ILE A 28 7.38 -10.19 19.42
C ILE A 28 6.22 -10.37 20.40
N ALA A 29 5.16 -11.10 20.00
CA ALA A 29 4.03 -11.42 20.88
C ALA A 29 4.45 -12.22 22.14
N GLU A 30 5.54 -12.99 22.07
CA GLU A 30 6.15 -13.70 23.20
C GLU A 30 7.13 -12.81 24.01
N GLY A 31 7.18 -11.51 23.74
CA GLY A 31 8.06 -10.55 24.40
C GLY A 31 9.52 -10.69 24.00
N LYS A 32 9.82 -11.26 22.83
CA LYS A 32 11.19 -11.48 22.35
C LYS A 32 11.42 -10.84 20.98
N CYS A 33 12.68 -10.57 20.66
CA CYS A 33 13.11 -10.11 19.34
C CYS A 33 14.38 -10.85 18.90
N PRO A 34 14.48 -11.30 17.63
CA PRO A 34 15.73 -11.78 17.07
C PRO A 34 16.82 -10.68 17.13
N GLN A 35 18.05 -11.04 17.50
CA GLN A 35 19.16 -10.06 17.54
C GLN A 35 19.82 -9.83 16.17
N GLU A 36 19.93 -10.89 15.37
CA GLU A 36 20.62 -10.90 14.09
C GLU A 36 19.83 -11.82 13.16
N LEU A 37 19.03 -11.23 12.27
CA LEU A 37 18.32 -11.96 11.22
C LEU A 37 18.91 -11.57 9.87
N SER A 38 19.35 -12.56 9.09
CA SER A 38 19.99 -12.33 7.80
C SER A 38 19.58 -13.36 6.75
N MET A 39 19.98 -13.13 5.50
CA MET A 39 19.77 -14.08 4.40
C MET A 39 20.36 -15.48 4.66
N LYS A 40 21.38 -15.61 5.53
CA LYS A 40 22.03 -16.90 5.83
C LYS A 40 21.18 -17.79 6.72
N ASP A 41 20.22 -17.19 7.42
CA ASP A 41 19.36 -17.87 8.39
C ASP A 41 18.08 -18.42 7.73
N LEU A 42 17.91 -18.17 6.43
CA LEU A 42 16.75 -18.59 5.64
C LEU A 42 17.03 -19.91 4.92
N TYR A 43 16.13 -20.87 5.11
CA TYR A 43 16.18 -22.19 4.47
C TYR A 43 14.83 -22.51 3.85
N ILE A 44 14.85 -23.13 2.67
CA ILE A 44 13.62 -23.65 2.05
C ILE A 44 13.55 -25.14 2.34
N LYS A 45 12.53 -25.55 3.09
CA LYS A 45 12.21 -26.96 3.26
C LYS A 45 11.27 -27.40 2.14
N LEU A 46 11.80 -28.22 1.23
CA LEU A 46 11.01 -28.97 0.28
C LEU A 46 10.47 -30.20 1.02
N LEU A 47 9.16 -30.25 1.22
CA LEU A 47 8.51 -31.49 1.64
C LEU A 47 8.33 -32.38 0.38
N LEU A 48 7.77 -33.57 0.52
CA LEU A 48 7.60 -34.59 -0.53
C LEU A 48 7.19 -34.04 -1.93
N PRO A 49 7.46 -34.78 -3.04
CA PRO A 49 7.10 -34.33 -4.38
C PRO A 49 5.65 -33.88 -4.50
N GLY A 50 5.43 -32.64 -4.97
CA GLY A 50 4.11 -32.02 -5.10
C GLY A 50 3.66 -31.14 -3.92
N SER A 51 4.48 -31.03 -2.86
CA SER A 51 4.19 -30.15 -1.73
C SER A 51 4.70 -28.72 -1.94
N ILE A 52 4.02 -27.76 -1.30
CA ILE A 52 4.39 -26.34 -1.34
C ILE A 52 5.67 -26.14 -0.51
N PRO A 53 6.75 -25.58 -1.10
CA PRO A 53 7.97 -25.23 -0.37
C PRO A 53 7.66 -24.32 0.81
N LYS A 54 8.25 -24.59 1.98
CA LYS A 54 8.08 -23.75 3.18
C LYS A 54 9.37 -23.05 3.55
N LEU A 55 9.30 -21.75 3.84
CA LEU A 55 10.40 -21.02 4.45
C LEU A 55 10.58 -21.48 5.89
N GLN A 56 11.82 -21.76 6.28
CA GLN A 56 12.25 -21.98 7.64
C GLN A 56 13.32 -20.95 7.97
N VAL A 57 13.28 -20.46 9.20
CA VAL A 57 14.20 -19.42 9.69
C VAL A 57 14.89 -19.96 10.94
N LEU A 58 16.22 -19.94 10.95
CA LEU A 58 17.01 -20.34 12.10
C LEU A 58 17.25 -19.12 13.00
N ILE A 59 16.73 -19.15 14.23
CA ILE A 59 16.91 -18.06 15.19
C ILE A 59 17.82 -18.53 16.31
N LEU A 60 19.06 -18.04 16.28
CA LEU A 60 20.10 -18.47 17.23
C LEU A 60 20.09 -17.65 18.53
N LYS A 61 19.72 -16.37 18.45
CA LYS A 61 19.75 -15.43 19.57
C LYS A 61 18.53 -14.55 19.59
N VAL A 62 17.91 -14.44 20.76
CA VAL A 62 16.82 -13.52 21.03
C VAL A 62 17.17 -12.59 22.19
N LYS A 63 16.59 -11.40 22.20
CA LYS A 63 16.60 -10.43 23.30
C LYS A 63 15.17 -10.14 23.75
N GLU A 64 15.01 -9.54 24.93
CA GLU A 64 13.72 -9.01 25.36
C GLU A 64 13.20 -7.97 24.37
N SER A 65 11.88 -7.97 24.17
CA SER A 65 11.24 -6.99 23.31
C SER A 65 11.34 -5.59 23.90
N SER A 66 11.60 -4.64 23.01
CA SER A 66 11.61 -3.21 23.26
C SER A 66 11.43 -2.52 21.92
N PHE A 67 10.96 -1.27 21.94
CA PHE A 67 10.78 -0.47 20.72
C PHE A 67 12.02 -0.50 19.80
N ILE A 68 13.22 -0.36 20.38
CA ILE A 68 14.49 -0.39 19.62
C ILE A 68 14.78 -1.81 19.08
N ALA A 69 14.49 -2.84 19.87
CA ALA A 69 14.71 -4.22 19.47
C ALA A 69 13.80 -4.65 18.31
N GLU A 70 12.53 -4.26 18.37
CA GLU A 70 11.54 -4.52 17.31
C GLU A 70 11.92 -3.81 16.02
N GLU A 71 12.24 -2.52 16.08
CA GLU A 71 12.64 -1.74 14.90
C GLU A 71 13.90 -2.33 14.22
N GLN A 72 14.87 -2.79 15.01
CA GLN A 72 16.06 -3.47 14.46
C GLN A 72 15.71 -4.80 13.79
N ALA A 73 14.80 -5.59 14.36
CA ALA A 73 14.37 -6.84 13.76
C ALA A 73 13.60 -6.62 12.46
N TRP A 74 12.72 -5.61 12.41
CA TRP A 74 12.03 -5.21 11.19
C TRP A 74 12.99 -4.67 10.12
N ALA A 75 14.00 -3.89 10.53
CA ALA A 75 15.06 -3.43 9.63
C ALA A 75 15.84 -4.60 9.01
N SER A 76 16.10 -5.67 9.77
CA SER A 76 16.71 -6.89 9.24
C SER A 76 15.84 -7.57 8.17
N VAL A 77 14.52 -7.62 8.36
CA VAL A 77 13.61 -8.16 7.33
C VAL A 77 13.64 -7.31 6.06
N ARG A 78 13.64 -5.97 6.18
CA ARG A 78 13.77 -5.05 5.03
C ARG A 78 15.10 -5.24 4.30
N ASP A 79 16.19 -5.43 5.04
CA ASP A 79 17.52 -5.67 4.47
C ASP A 79 17.59 -7.01 3.73
N ILE A 80 17.02 -8.08 4.29
CA ILE A 80 16.89 -9.39 3.63
C ILE A 80 16.26 -9.24 2.24
N VAL A 81 15.14 -8.53 2.16
CA VAL A 81 14.41 -8.31 0.89
C VAL A 81 15.26 -7.49 -0.08
N THR A 82 15.90 -6.44 0.42
CA THR A 82 16.80 -5.60 -0.38
C THR A 82 18.00 -6.39 -0.92
N GLN A 83 18.55 -7.30 -0.12
CA GLN A 83 19.65 -8.19 -0.54
C GLN A 83 19.22 -9.17 -1.63
N CYS A 84 17.96 -9.65 -1.64
CA CYS A 84 17.45 -10.46 -2.74
C CYS A 84 17.55 -9.72 -4.08
N PHE A 85 17.11 -8.46 -4.16
CA PHE A 85 17.24 -7.63 -5.36
C PHE A 85 18.70 -7.44 -5.78
N LYS A 86 19.58 -7.10 -4.82
CA LYS A 86 21.01 -6.91 -5.06
C LYS A 86 21.68 -8.18 -5.62
N ARG A 87 21.39 -9.34 -5.02
CA ARG A 87 21.97 -10.64 -5.40
C ARG A 87 21.61 -11.04 -6.83
N HIS A 88 20.43 -10.66 -7.30
CA HIS A 88 19.97 -10.94 -8.66
C HIS A 88 20.23 -9.78 -9.65
N HIS A 89 20.94 -8.73 -9.22
CA HIS A 89 21.20 -7.54 -10.03
C HIS A 89 19.92 -6.89 -10.60
N VAL A 90 18.82 -6.95 -9.85
CA VAL A 90 17.54 -6.35 -10.23
C VAL A 90 17.38 -5.03 -9.47
N LYS A 91 17.15 -3.94 -10.22
CA LYS A 91 16.73 -2.68 -9.61
C LYS A 91 15.24 -2.78 -9.22
N PRO A 92 14.86 -2.54 -7.96
CA PRO A 92 13.46 -2.54 -7.56
C PRO A 92 12.69 -1.44 -8.30
N SER A 93 11.41 -1.70 -8.59
CA SER A 93 10.51 -0.64 -9.05
C SER A 93 10.05 0.21 -7.87
N GLN A 94 9.46 1.38 -8.13
CA GLN A 94 8.88 2.22 -7.07
C GLN A 94 7.86 1.45 -6.23
N ALA A 95 7.01 0.64 -6.88
CA ALA A 95 6.04 -0.21 -6.19
C ALA A 95 6.72 -1.23 -5.25
N SER A 96 7.85 -1.82 -5.67
CA SER A 96 8.63 -2.71 -4.79
C SER A 96 9.26 -1.96 -3.62
N GLU A 97 9.78 -0.75 -3.83
CA GLU A 97 10.35 0.09 -2.76
C GLU A 97 9.27 0.49 -1.74
N ASP A 98 8.10 0.89 -2.24
CA ASP A 98 6.90 1.22 -1.45
C ASP A 98 6.46 0.03 -0.59
N PHE A 99 6.37 -1.17 -1.19
CA PHE A 99 6.06 -2.40 -0.47
C PHE A 99 7.09 -2.71 0.63
N ILE A 100 8.39 -2.63 0.32
CA ILE A 100 9.47 -2.88 1.30
C ILE A 100 9.39 -1.90 2.47
N SER A 101 9.06 -0.64 2.19
CA SER A 101 8.95 0.39 3.22
C SER A 101 7.85 0.09 4.24
N CYS A 102 6.82 -0.67 3.85
CA CYS A 102 5.71 -1.04 4.74
C CYS A 102 6.09 -2.07 5.82
N ILE A 103 7.14 -2.87 5.60
CA ILE A 103 7.52 -3.98 6.48
C ILE A 103 7.89 -3.44 7.87
N GLY A 104 7.09 -3.79 8.88
CA GLY A 104 7.28 -3.38 10.27
C GLY A 104 6.90 -1.94 10.59
N ILE A 105 6.35 -1.21 9.62
CA ILE A 105 5.80 0.14 9.83
C ILE A 105 4.28 0.07 9.99
N LEU A 106 3.63 -0.88 9.34
CA LEU A 106 2.20 -1.11 9.48
C LEU A 106 1.87 -1.67 10.87
N THR A 107 0.63 -1.51 11.35
CA THR A 107 0.20 -1.86 12.72
C THR A 107 0.53 -3.30 13.15
N GLU A 108 0.14 -3.66 14.38
CA GLU A 108 -0.11 -5.06 14.75
C GLU A 108 -0.91 -5.73 13.62
N ASN A 109 -0.40 -6.82 13.05
CA ASN A 109 -0.86 -7.49 11.82
C ASN A 109 -0.22 -7.02 10.50
N THR A 110 1.06 -6.67 10.53
CA THR A 110 1.91 -6.43 9.37
C THR A 110 1.82 -7.56 8.34
N GLN A 111 1.79 -8.84 8.74
CA GLN A 111 1.65 -9.94 7.77
C GLN A 111 0.41 -9.77 6.89
N ALA A 112 -0.78 -9.67 7.48
CA ALA A 112 -2.02 -9.60 6.72
C ALA A 112 -2.05 -8.35 5.83
N LEU A 113 -1.46 -7.25 6.30
CA LEU A 113 -1.40 -6.02 5.54
C LEU A 113 -0.42 -6.09 4.35
N LEU A 114 0.68 -6.82 4.48
CA LEU A 114 1.56 -7.08 3.33
C LEU A 114 0.90 -8.00 2.30
N GLU A 115 0.15 -9.01 2.74
CA GLU A 115 -0.64 -9.88 1.85
C GLU A 115 -1.74 -9.11 1.11
N ASP A 116 -2.31 -8.11 1.77
CA ASP A 116 -3.36 -7.24 1.24
C ASP A 116 -2.84 -5.95 0.57
N HIS A 117 -1.55 -5.89 0.19
CA HIS A 117 -0.97 -4.66 -0.34
C HIS A 117 -1.69 -4.17 -1.63
N PRO A 118 -1.90 -2.85 -1.82
CA PRO A 118 -2.70 -2.30 -2.93
C PRO A 118 -2.22 -2.62 -4.35
N ASP A 119 -0.97 -3.02 -4.52
CA ASP A 119 -0.42 -3.42 -5.83
C ASP A 119 -1.15 -4.64 -6.43
N GLN A 120 -1.76 -5.48 -5.59
CA GLN A 120 -2.52 -6.65 -6.03
C GLN A 120 -4.01 -6.36 -6.21
N TRP A 121 -4.46 -5.14 -5.92
CA TRP A 121 -5.89 -4.82 -5.97
C TRP A 121 -6.37 -4.57 -7.39
N ASP A 122 -7.49 -5.20 -7.73
CA ASP A 122 -8.27 -4.81 -8.89
C ASP A 122 -9.02 -3.49 -8.64
N ASN A 123 -9.67 -2.98 -9.69
CA ASN A 123 -10.41 -1.71 -9.62
C ASN A 123 -11.60 -1.78 -8.67
N MET A 124 -12.22 -2.96 -8.52
CA MET A 124 -13.34 -3.17 -7.61
C MET A 124 -12.88 -3.00 -6.16
N LYS A 125 -11.76 -3.61 -5.80
CA LYS A 125 -11.18 -3.54 -4.46
C LYS A 125 -10.66 -2.14 -4.13
N LYS A 126 -10.04 -1.45 -5.09
CA LYS A 126 -9.69 -0.02 -4.94
C LYS A 126 -10.91 0.86 -4.68
N GLY A 127 -12.00 0.60 -5.39
CA GLY A 127 -13.29 1.26 -5.17
C GLY A 127 -13.88 0.96 -3.79
N ALA A 128 -13.88 -0.30 -3.36
CA ALA A 128 -14.34 -0.72 -2.03
C ALA A 128 -13.51 -0.07 -0.93
N PHE A 129 -12.19 -0.09 -1.04
CA PHE A 129 -11.28 0.59 -0.12
C PHE A 129 -11.61 2.09 -0.03
N LEU A 130 -11.72 2.78 -1.16
CA LEU A 130 -12.11 4.21 -1.18
C LEU A 130 -13.43 4.47 -0.44
N MET A 131 -14.40 3.54 -0.56
CA MET A 131 -15.71 3.63 0.09
C MET A 131 -15.65 3.40 1.60
N GLU A 132 -14.86 2.43 2.04
CA GLU A 132 -14.67 2.01 3.44
C GLU A 132 -13.77 2.98 4.23
N SER A 133 -12.63 3.33 3.63
CA SER A 133 -11.60 4.19 4.21
C SER A 133 -12.15 5.55 4.61
N TYR A 134 -13.05 6.13 3.81
CA TYR A 134 -13.55 7.49 4.02
C TYR A 134 -14.98 7.48 4.60
N SER A 135 -15.14 6.78 5.71
CA SER A 135 -16.33 6.78 6.56
C SER A 135 -16.36 8.01 7.48
N TYR A 136 -16.33 9.23 6.90
CA TYR A 136 -16.53 10.56 7.55
C TYR A 136 -15.97 10.78 8.98
N SER A 137 -14.94 10.07 9.41
CA SER A 137 -14.35 10.30 10.73
C SER A 137 -13.31 11.41 10.65
N GLN A 138 -13.31 12.29 11.64
CA GLN A 138 -12.28 13.34 11.76
C GLN A 138 -10.87 12.72 11.83
N GLN A 139 -10.76 11.53 12.42
CA GLN A 139 -9.51 10.77 12.53
C GLN A 139 -8.95 10.41 11.15
N VAL A 140 -9.77 9.82 10.26
CA VAL A 140 -9.35 9.49 8.89
C VAL A 140 -8.91 10.75 8.14
N SER A 141 -9.66 11.84 8.29
CA SER A 141 -9.33 13.09 7.61
C SER A 141 -7.96 13.64 8.06
N HIS A 142 -7.66 13.59 9.35
CA HIS A 142 -6.35 13.98 9.88
C HIS A 142 -5.22 13.09 9.33
N MET A 143 -5.40 11.77 9.32
CA MET A 143 -4.38 10.84 8.79
C MET A 143 -4.09 11.10 7.32
N VAL A 144 -5.13 11.29 6.50
CA VAL A 144 -4.97 11.61 5.08
C VAL A 144 -4.32 12.98 4.88
N ASN A 145 -4.68 13.98 5.68
CA ASN A 145 -4.07 15.31 5.59
C ASN A 145 -2.60 15.33 6.01
N ALA A 146 -2.19 14.44 6.92
CA ALA A 146 -0.80 14.28 7.35
C ALA A 146 0.03 13.40 6.39
N SER A 147 -0.61 12.76 5.40
CA SER A 147 0.06 11.95 4.40
C SER A 147 0.74 12.81 3.32
N GLU A 148 1.51 12.16 2.45
CA GLU A 148 2.13 12.82 1.30
C GLU A 148 1.17 13.05 0.11
N LEU A 149 -0.11 12.68 0.24
CA LEU A 149 -1.10 12.87 -0.81
C LEU A 149 -1.27 14.35 -1.12
N LYS A 150 -1.31 14.69 -2.41
CA LYS A 150 -1.56 16.06 -2.89
C LYS A 150 -2.66 16.05 -3.94
N TRP A 151 -3.30 17.21 -4.10
CA TRP A 151 -4.21 17.42 -5.21
C TRP A 151 -3.45 17.38 -6.54
N PRO A 152 -3.99 16.70 -7.56
CA PRO A 152 -3.39 16.67 -8.89
C PRO A 152 -3.31 18.06 -9.51
N VAL A 153 -2.17 18.33 -10.13
CA VAL A 153 -1.88 19.53 -10.92
C VAL A 153 -1.35 19.11 -12.28
N GLU A 154 -1.51 19.98 -13.27
CA GLU A 154 -0.92 19.86 -14.60
C GLU A 154 0.60 20.09 -14.54
N GLU A 155 1.28 20.00 -15.69
CA GLU A 155 2.74 20.14 -15.79
C GLU A 155 3.29 21.48 -15.26
N ASP A 156 2.45 22.51 -15.22
CA ASP A 156 2.79 23.82 -14.67
C ASP A 156 2.84 23.85 -13.12
N GLY A 157 2.44 22.75 -12.47
CA GLY A 157 2.46 22.61 -11.02
C GLY A 157 1.37 23.38 -10.28
N VAL A 158 0.45 24.04 -10.98
CA VAL A 158 -0.56 24.94 -10.39
C VAL A 158 -1.96 24.67 -10.91
N THR A 159 -2.10 24.42 -12.22
CA THR A 159 -3.39 24.27 -12.86
C THR A 159 -4.00 22.93 -12.49
N THR A 160 -5.28 22.93 -12.12
CA THR A 160 -6.00 21.68 -11.84
C THR A 160 -6.47 21.04 -13.14
N PRO A 161 -6.27 19.73 -13.34
CA PRO A 161 -6.71 19.07 -14.56
C PRO A 161 -8.17 19.31 -14.90
N VAL A 162 -8.47 19.49 -16.19
CA VAL A 162 -9.81 19.92 -16.66
C VAL A 162 -10.90 18.98 -16.16
N LEU A 163 -10.70 17.66 -16.29
CA LEU A 163 -11.67 16.67 -15.84
C LEU A 163 -11.80 16.63 -14.31
N LEU A 164 -10.73 16.89 -13.56
CA LEU A 164 -10.80 17.03 -12.10
C LEU A 164 -11.56 18.31 -11.71
N SER A 165 -11.36 19.40 -12.43
CA SER A 165 -12.10 20.65 -12.25
C SER A 165 -13.61 20.48 -12.53
N ASP A 166 -13.96 19.70 -13.55
CA ASP A 166 -15.35 19.33 -13.85
C ASP A 166 -15.99 18.55 -12.68
N LEU A 167 -15.26 17.60 -12.09
CA LEU A 167 -15.70 16.84 -10.91
C LEU A 167 -15.87 17.74 -9.69
N ILE A 168 -14.92 18.63 -9.41
CA ILE A 168 -15.00 19.60 -8.30
C ILE A 168 -16.27 20.44 -8.44
N ARG A 169 -16.46 21.08 -9.61
CA ARG A 169 -17.61 21.95 -9.88
C ARG A 169 -18.94 21.22 -9.73
N TYR A 170 -19.02 19.96 -10.15
CA TYR A 170 -20.22 19.16 -9.95
C TYR A 170 -20.43 18.84 -8.46
N GLY A 171 -19.39 18.42 -7.76
CA GLY A 171 -19.45 18.07 -6.33
C GLY A 171 -19.74 19.27 -5.42
N GLU A 172 -19.33 20.48 -5.80
CA GLU A 172 -19.55 21.73 -5.04
C GLU A 172 -21.02 22.11 -4.89
N LYS A 173 -21.91 21.49 -5.66
CA LYS A 173 -23.36 21.55 -5.43
C LYS A 173 -23.78 20.98 -4.07
N HIS A 174 -22.96 20.13 -3.47
CA HIS A 174 -23.28 19.39 -2.25
C HIS A 174 -22.24 19.53 -1.14
N ALA A 175 -20.97 19.80 -1.47
CA ALA A 175 -19.91 19.97 -0.48
C ALA A 175 -18.79 20.86 -1.02
N ARG A 176 -18.25 21.75 -0.17
CA ARG A 176 -17.05 22.54 -0.52
C ARG A 176 -15.80 21.67 -0.51
N TYR A 177 -14.90 21.86 -1.47
CA TYR A 177 -13.61 21.16 -1.50
C TYR A 177 -12.47 22.16 -1.36
N ASP A 178 -11.70 22.03 -0.28
CA ASP A 178 -10.52 22.85 -0.05
C ASP A 178 -9.26 22.08 -0.47
N LYS A 179 -8.51 22.68 -1.39
CA LYS A 179 -7.32 22.08 -2.01
C LYS A 179 -6.10 22.07 -1.08
N GLU A 180 -6.15 22.81 0.02
CA GLU A 180 -5.11 22.72 1.07
C GLU A 180 -5.17 21.39 1.83
N PHE A 181 -6.31 20.68 1.78
CA PHE A 181 -6.51 19.44 2.52
C PHE A 181 -6.66 18.23 1.59
N PRO A 182 -5.71 17.28 1.60
CA PRO A 182 -5.78 16.04 0.82
C PRO A 182 -7.00 15.18 1.12
N SER A 183 -7.55 15.23 2.33
CA SER A 183 -8.79 14.54 2.69
C SER A 183 -10.00 15.00 1.86
N ASN A 184 -10.05 16.27 1.43
CA ASN A 184 -11.09 16.74 0.53
C ASN A 184 -10.97 16.13 -0.87
N TYR A 185 -9.74 15.84 -1.33
CA TYR A 185 -9.52 15.15 -2.59
C TYR A 185 -10.09 13.73 -2.52
N VAL A 186 -9.74 12.98 -1.47
CA VAL A 186 -10.26 11.62 -1.26
C VAL A 186 -11.80 11.62 -1.14
N ARG A 187 -12.37 12.63 -0.46
CA ARG A 187 -13.82 12.82 -0.38
C ARG A 187 -14.46 13.00 -1.75
N LEU A 188 -13.86 13.85 -2.60
CA LEU A 188 -14.33 14.06 -3.97
C LEU A 188 -14.30 12.75 -4.76
N LEU A 189 -13.20 12.00 -4.67
CA LEU A 189 -13.06 10.71 -5.37
C LEU A 189 -14.13 9.71 -4.90
N ARG A 190 -14.31 9.57 -3.58
CA ARG A 190 -15.34 8.68 -3.02
C ARG A 190 -16.73 9.07 -3.48
N ASN A 191 -17.07 10.35 -3.40
CA ASN A 191 -18.40 10.83 -3.82
C ASN A 191 -18.62 10.59 -5.32
N SER A 192 -17.60 10.83 -6.15
CA SER A 192 -17.63 10.58 -7.59
C SER A 192 -17.78 9.10 -7.92
N TYR A 193 -17.14 8.22 -7.15
CA TYR A 193 -17.27 6.76 -7.29
C TYR A 193 -18.66 6.28 -6.85
N LYS A 194 -19.11 6.69 -5.65
CA LYS A 194 -20.39 6.31 -5.05
C LYS A 194 -21.58 6.73 -5.91
N HIS A 195 -21.52 7.94 -6.46
CA HIS A 195 -22.59 8.57 -7.23
C HIS A 195 -22.25 8.64 -8.72
N PHE A 196 -21.43 7.71 -9.22
CA PHE A 196 -20.97 7.73 -10.60
C PHE A 196 -22.12 7.81 -11.63
N LYS A 197 -23.22 7.11 -11.34
CA LYS A 197 -24.42 7.10 -12.20
C LYS A 197 -25.06 8.49 -12.37
N ASP A 198 -24.91 9.34 -11.36
CA ASP A 198 -25.51 10.68 -11.30
C ASP A 198 -24.60 11.75 -11.93
N LEU A 199 -23.36 11.38 -12.30
CA LEU A 199 -22.43 12.29 -12.95
C LEU A 199 -22.97 12.72 -14.33
N PRO A 200 -22.70 13.97 -14.75
CA PRO A 200 -23.03 14.44 -16.09
C PRO A 200 -22.44 13.55 -17.18
N GLU A 201 -23.16 13.38 -18.28
CA GLU A 201 -22.78 12.45 -19.36
C GLU A 201 -21.40 12.75 -19.94
N HIS A 202 -21.07 14.03 -20.13
CA HIS A 202 -19.75 14.45 -20.63
C HIS A 202 -18.59 14.07 -19.70
N ILE A 203 -18.83 13.99 -18.37
CA ILE A 203 -17.81 13.54 -17.40
C ILE A 203 -17.69 12.02 -17.48
N LYS A 204 -18.82 11.30 -17.48
CA LYS A 204 -18.83 9.83 -17.57
C LYS A 204 -18.12 9.35 -18.83
N GLN A 205 -18.36 9.97 -19.98
CA GLN A 205 -17.70 9.63 -21.24
C GLN A 205 -16.18 9.79 -21.17
N LYS A 206 -15.68 10.88 -20.57
CA LYS A 206 -14.23 11.09 -20.35
C LYS A 206 -13.63 10.06 -19.39
N LEU A 207 -14.44 9.50 -18.48
CA LEU A 207 -14.08 8.43 -17.55
C LEU A 207 -14.40 7.03 -18.10
N GLY A 208 -14.60 6.85 -19.41
CA GLY A 208 -14.83 5.54 -20.02
C GLY A 208 -16.21 4.92 -19.71
N GLY A 209 -17.14 5.69 -19.13
CA GLY A 209 -18.54 5.30 -18.91
C GLY A 209 -18.80 4.47 -17.66
N ASN A 210 -17.79 4.15 -16.85
CA ASN A 210 -17.94 3.35 -15.64
C ASN A 210 -16.96 3.76 -14.52
N THR A 211 -17.12 3.14 -13.36
CA THR A 211 -16.27 3.38 -12.19
C THR A 211 -14.82 2.95 -12.39
N ASP A 212 -14.55 1.97 -13.26
CA ASP A 212 -13.17 1.52 -13.53
C ASP A 212 -12.35 2.60 -14.21
N GLY A 213 -12.94 3.33 -15.16
CA GLY A 213 -12.25 4.46 -15.78
C GLY A 213 -12.02 5.62 -14.82
N LEU A 214 -12.86 5.79 -13.78
CA LEU A 214 -12.54 6.70 -12.66
C LEU A 214 -11.30 6.24 -11.88
N ILE A 215 -11.24 4.97 -11.48
CA ILE A 215 -10.08 4.41 -10.76
C ILE A 215 -8.79 4.55 -11.60
N GLN A 216 -8.84 4.21 -12.88
CA GLN A 216 -7.71 4.36 -13.79
C GLN A 216 -7.29 5.83 -13.96
N GLN A 217 -8.25 6.76 -14.02
CA GLN A 217 -7.94 8.17 -14.15
C GLN A 217 -7.31 8.75 -12.87
N VAL A 218 -7.77 8.29 -11.71
CA VAL A 218 -7.19 8.61 -10.40
C VAL A 218 -5.72 8.17 -10.32
N GLU A 219 -5.40 6.98 -10.81
CA GLU A 219 -4.01 6.48 -10.84
C GLU A 219 -3.10 7.30 -11.77
N LYS A 220 -3.65 7.84 -12.86
CA LYS A 220 -2.91 8.75 -13.75
C LYS A 220 -2.62 10.08 -13.07
N TRP A 221 -3.61 10.64 -12.37
CA TRP A 221 -3.48 11.91 -11.67
C TRP A 221 -2.60 11.84 -10.43
N SER A 222 -2.66 10.73 -9.72
CA SER A 222 -1.95 10.53 -8.48
C SER A 222 -1.31 9.15 -8.48
N PRO A 223 -0.15 9.01 -9.15
CA PRO A 223 0.65 7.80 -9.05
C PRO A 223 0.90 7.48 -7.57
N ARG A 224 0.77 6.21 -7.17
CA ARG A 224 0.93 5.73 -5.78
C ARG A 224 -0.19 6.09 -4.80
N ILE A 225 -1.29 6.71 -5.22
CA ILE A 225 -2.40 7.10 -4.30
C ILE A 225 -2.87 5.96 -3.39
N TRP A 226 -3.02 4.75 -3.91
CA TRP A 226 -3.49 3.62 -3.12
C TRP A 226 -2.50 3.23 -2.04
N HIS A 227 -1.20 3.19 -2.34
CA HIS A 227 -0.16 2.96 -1.35
C HIS A 227 -0.14 4.08 -0.28
N ILE A 228 -0.18 5.34 -0.69
CA ILE A 228 -0.18 6.49 0.23
C ILE A 228 -1.36 6.42 1.20
N LEU A 229 -2.57 6.17 0.68
CA LEU A 229 -3.76 6.03 1.51
C LEU A 229 -3.70 4.79 2.39
N TYR A 230 -3.22 3.67 1.85
CA TYR A 230 -3.07 2.42 2.58
C TYR A 230 -2.18 2.59 3.80
N VAL A 231 -0.99 3.17 3.62
CA VAL A 231 -0.05 3.44 4.71
C VAL A 231 -0.64 4.46 5.70
N ALA A 232 -1.24 5.55 5.22
CA ALA A 232 -1.80 6.58 6.10
C ALA A 232 -2.87 6.05 7.06
N LEU A 233 -3.66 5.06 6.63
CA LEU A 233 -4.76 4.50 7.42
C LEU A 233 -4.33 3.35 8.33
N HIS A 234 -3.18 2.72 8.06
CA HIS A 234 -2.67 1.57 8.80
C HIS A 234 -1.34 1.85 9.53
N MET A 235 -0.87 3.10 9.56
CA MET A 235 0.25 3.46 10.42
C MET A 235 -0.17 3.45 11.90
N PRO A 236 0.67 2.90 12.80
CA PRO A 236 0.42 2.94 14.23
C PRO A 236 0.38 4.39 14.73
N ARG A 237 -0.57 4.64 15.62
CA ARG A 237 -0.79 5.94 16.24
C ARG A 237 0.37 6.20 17.21
N LYS A 238 1.12 7.27 16.98
CA LYS A 238 2.07 7.80 17.97
C LYS A 238 1.35 8.56 19.07
#